data_AF-A0A2V7H3M4-F1
#
_entry.id   AF-A0A2V7H3M4-F1
#
_cell.length_a   1.000
_cell.length_b   1.000
_cell.length_c   1.000
_cell.angle_alpha   90.00
_cell.angle_beta   90.00
_cell.angle_gamma   90.00
#
_symmetry.space_group_name_H-M   'P 1'
#
loop_
_entity.id
_entity.type
_entity.pdbx_description
1 polymer ?
#
loop_
_entity_poly.entity_id
_entity_poly.type
_entity_poly.pdbx_seq_one_letter_code
_entity_poly.pdbx_strand_id
1 'polypeptide(L)'
;MPLAIGGLLGRFTERTASETLGFGVGVALAEALRPEATALGQEAWRAAPTKVVDAELAAAIVAEAVEMLPWGENEAAGEGIDGERFLAMVGEALNAPAVGELLRMRRRGTINPAAFAHGLRKAKLEERWDEALAELQNDRLDPAVIATAVQRGLLPNEGILPVGPPSAVCRVEPMPAVELDPFAEAAAAGINADRLKVLARIVGLPPAHGELAQLLNRGAILEADYFRGIAEGNTRNEWAEVLLALRRRILTPHEYVEGRLRGWIDDQAMHAGAALSGMEEADADLLAKITGRPISFRQVFIGLTRLPGRSATATRPPSCCAASQPRASSQRPSPRRSCSFRAGSPGSPRRSRPAGPARPKAQAKPRRKRSSQTTTKAAGSPRPNTERRSTCSTTEGTLRTCSSTWATPAA
;
A
#
# COMPACT_ATOMS: atom_id res chain seq x y z
N MET A 1 -26.70 -99.69 -17.52
CA MET A 1 -26.50 -99.64 -16.06
C MET A 1 -26.55 -98.18 -15.60
N PRO A 2 -27.53 -97.78 -14.78
CA PRO A 2 -27.56 -96.48 -14.14
C PRO A 2 -26.83 -96.55 -12.78
N LEU A 3 -25.99 -95.56 -12.47
CA LEU A 3 -25.34 -95.42 -11.16
C LEU A 3 -25.86 -94.14 -10.48
N ALA A 4 -26.42 -94.36 -9.30
CA ALA A 4 -27.23 -93.43 -8.54
C ALA A 4 -26.41 -92.30 -7.89
N ILE A 5 -26.88 -91.08 -8.08
CA ILE A 5 -26.51 -89.88 -7.33
C ILE A 5 -27.54 -89.74 -6.22
N GLY A 6 -27.15 -89.99 -4.97
CA GLY A 6 -28.03 -89.76 -3.82
C GLY A 6 -27.34 -90.08 -2.51
N GLY A 7 -26.87 -89.06 -1.78
CA GLY A 7 -26.51 -89.26 -0.37
C GLY A 7 -25.39 -88.41 0.24
N LEU A 8 -25.10 -87.18 -0.22
CA LEU A 8 -24.00 -86.38 0.37
C LEU A 8 -24.41 -85.03 1.00
N LEU A 9 -25.70 -84.66 0.97
CA LEU A 9 -26.17 -83.38 1.54
C LEU A 9 -26.79 -83.48 2.95
N GLY A 10 -26.94 -84.68 3.51
CA GLY A 10 -27.62 -84.88 4.81
C GLY A 10 -26.73 -84.89 6.06
N ARG A 11 -25.41 -84.70 5.95
CA ARG A 11 -24.48 -84.80 7.11
C ARG A 11 -23.83 -83.48 7.56
N PHE A 12 -24.25 -82.35 7.01
CA PHE A 12 -23.62 -81.05 7.31
C PHE A 12 -24.28 -80.24 8.44
N THR A 13 -25.45 -80.63 8.95
CA THR A 13 -26.17 -79.84 9.97
C THR A 13 -25.95 -80.28 11.42
N GLU A 14 -25.21 -81.36 11.69
CA GLU A 14 -24.97 -81.87 13.06
C GLU A 14 -23.55 -81.63 13.60
N ARG A 15 -22.62 -81.07 12.82
CA ARG A 15 -21.23 -80.76 13.26
C ARG A 15 -20.97 -79.31 13.66
N THR A 16 -21.98 -78.45 13.57
CA THR A 16 -21.81 -77.00 13.72
C THR A 16 -21.58 -76.54 15.16
N ALA A 17 -21.94 -77.34 16.17
CA ALA A 17 -21.76 -77.00 17.59
C ALA A 17 -20.37 -77.38 18.15
N SER A 18 -19.69 -78.38 17.58
CA SER A 18 -18.34 -78.78 18.02
C SER A 18 -17.22 -77.97 17.36
N GLU A 19 -17.46 -77.39 16.17
CA GLU A 19 -16.48 -76.54 15.48
C GLU A 19 -16.40 -75.13 16.09
N THR A 20 -17.48 -74.61 16.67
CA THR A 20 -17.49 -73.29 17.34
C THR A 20 -16.70 -73.29 18.65
N LEU A 21 -16.72 -74.38 19.42
CA LEU A 21 -15.87 -74.53 20.61
C LEU A 21 -14.39 -74.72 20.24
N GLY A 22 -14.10 -75.38 19.11
CA GLY A 22 -12.74 -75.50 18.58
C GLY A 22 -12.12 -74.17 18.14
N PHE A 23 -12.90 -73.29 17.50
CA PHE A 23 -12.44 -71.96 17.11
C PHE A 23 -12.19 -71.03 18.32
N GLY A 24 -13.05 -71.07 19.34
CA GLY A 24 -12.89 -70.24 20.54
C GLY A 24 -11.66 -70.59 21.37
N VAL A 25 -11.35 -71.88 21.53
CA VAL A 25 -10.12 -72.34 22.21
C VAL A 25 -8.89 -72.10 21.34
N GLY A 26 -9.00 -72.24 20.01
CA GLY A 26 -7.92 -71.97 19.06
C GLY A 26 -7.44 -70.52 19.08
N VAL A 27 -8.34 -69.54 19.17
CA VAL A 27 -7.97 -68.10 19.23
C VAL A 27 -7.32 -67.72 20.56
N ALA A 28 -7.78 -68.30 21.68
CA ALA A 28 -7.17 -68.04 23.00
C ALA A 28 -5.77 -68.67 23.15
N LEU A 29 -5.56 -69.86 22.57
CA LEU A 29 -4.23 -70.50 22.52
C LEU A 29 -3.30 -69.85 21.50
N ALA A 30 -3.81 -69.23 20.43
CA ALA A 30 -3.00 -68.55 19.42
C ALA A 30 -2.14 -67.44 20.04
N GLU A 31 -2.67 -66.70 21.02
CA GLU A 31 -1.92 -65.62 21.68
C GLU A 31 -0.84 -66.14 22.64
N ALA A 32 -1.08 -67.29 23.29
CA ALA A 32 -0.11 -67.96 24.15
C ALA A 32 1.00 -68.68 23.35
N LEU A 33 0.69 -69.14 22.14
CA LEU A 33 1.63 -69.80 21.23
C LEU A 33 2.35 -68.84 20.27
N ARG A 34 1.99 -67.55 20.29
CA ARG A 34 2.58 -66.52 19.44
C ARG A 34 4.11 -66.51 19.46
N PRO A 35 4.83 -66.60 20.62
CA PRO A 35 6.29 -66.61 20.61
C PRO A 35 6.88 -67.85 19.89
N GLU A 36 6.34 -69.04 20.11
CA GLU A 36 6.81 -70.27 19.46
C GLU A 36 6.47 -70.29 17.96
N ALA A 37 5.27 -69.82 17.60
CA ALA A 37 4.86 -69.65 16.20
C ALA A 37 5.73 -68.63 15.47
N THR A 38 6.19 -67.56 16.15
CA THR A 38 7.16 -66.63 15.56
C THR A 38 8.53 -67.26 15.32
N ALA A 39 9.00 -68.15 16.20
CA ALA A 39 10.28 -68.85 16.00
C ALA A 39 10.22 -69.80 14.79
N LEU A 40 9.15 -70.61 14.69
CA LEU A 40 8.91 -71.47 13.53
C LEU A 40 8.71 -70.68 12.23
N GLY A 41 7.98 -69.56 12.30
CA GLY A 41 7.80 -68.65 11.16
C GLY A 41 9.12 -68.04 10.70
N GLN A 42 9.99 -67.65 11.62
CA GLN A 42 11.34 -67.14 11.31
C GLN A 42 12.23 -68.23 10.68
N GLU A 43 12.14 -69.47 11.14
CA GLU A 43 12.87 -70.59 10.54
C GLU A 43 12.38 -70.90 9.11
N ALA A 44 11.06 -70.89 8.90
CA ALA A 44 10.47 -71.01 7.57
C ALA A 44 10.89 -69.86 6.64
N TRP A 45 10.92 -68.62 7.13
CA TRP A 45 11.39 -67.45 6.36
C TRP A 45 12.90 -67.47 6.10
N ARG A 46 13.71 -68.12 6.94
CA ARG A 46 15.14 -68.36 6.63
C ARG A 46 15.32 -69.36 5.49
N ALA A 47 14.47 -70.38 5.42
CA ALA A 47 14.50 -71.38 4.35
C ALA A 47 13.93 -70.85 3.02
N ALA A 48 12.94 -69.96 3.08
CA ALA A 48 12.33 -69.30 1.93
C ALA A 48 12.34 -67.77 2.13
N PRO A 49 13.42 -67.07 1.74
CA PRO A 49 13.61 -65.63 2.01
C PRO A 49 12.68 -64.71 1.19
N THR A 50 11.74 -65.26 0.43
CA THR A 50 10.74 -64.51 -0.35
C THR A 50 9.51 -64.25 0.53
N LYS A 51 9.61 -63.24 1.39
CA LYS A 51 8.44 -62.70 2.08
C LYS A 51 7.84 -61.59 1.23
N VAL A 52 6.57 -61.74 0.86
CA VAL A 52 5.80 -60.69 0.16
C VAL A 52 5.81 -59.43 1.03
N VAL A 53 6.09 -58.29 0.41
CA VAL A 53 6.06 -57.00 1.08
C VAL A 53 4.60 -56.59 1.28
N ASP A 54 4.28 -56.10 2.47
CA ASP A 54 2.97 -55.54 2.77
C ASP A 54 2.59 -54.48 1.73
N ALA A 55 1.36 -54.54 1.22
CA ALA A 55 0.95 -53.68 0.11
C ALA A 55 1.02 -52.18 0.45
N GLU A 56 0.86 -51.76 1.71
CA GLU A 56 1.04 -50.37 2.14
C GLU A 56 2.51 -49.95 2.04
N LEU A 57 3.42 -50.83 2.47
CA LEU A 57 4.86 -50.60 2.33
C LEU A 57 5.31 -50.62 0.86
N ALA A 58 4.79 -51.55 0.04
CA ALA A 58 5.05 -51.58 -1.39
C ALA A 58 4.54 -50.29 -2.07
N ALA A 59 3.37 -49.79 -1.66
CA ALA A 59 2.82 -48.53 -2.18
C ALA A 59 3.69 -47.32 -1.79
N ALA A 60 4.20 -47.27 -0.56
CA ALA A 60 5.14 -46.23 -0.12
C ALA A 60 6.46 -46.25 -0.89
N ILE A 61 7.01 -47.45 -1.14
CA ILE A 61 8.24 -47.63 -1.93
C ILE A 61 8.02 -47.17 -3.38
N VAL A 62 6.91 -47.55 -4.01
CA VAL A 62 6.58 -47.12 -5.37
C VAL A 62 6.29 -45.61 -5.44
N ALA A 63 5.75 -45.01 -4.37
CA ALA A 63 5.56 -43.57 -4.31
C ALA A 63 6.88 -42.78 -4.29
N GLU A 64 7.95 -43.34 -3.72
CA GLU A 64 9.30 -42.75 -3.78
C GLU A 64 10.05 -43.06 -5.08
N ALA A 65 9.79 -44.23 -5.68
CA ALA A 65 10.43 -44.71 -6.91
C ALA A 65 9.38 -45.26 -7.91
N VAL A 66 8.79 -44.33 -8.68
CA VAL A 66 7.65 -44.60 -9.59
C VAL A 66 7.98 -45.66 -10.65
N GLU A 67 9.25 -45.82 -11.01
CA GLU A 67 9.73 -46.85 -11.92
C GLU A 67 9.52 -48.29 -11.41
N MET A 68 9.32 -48.48 -10.11
CA MET A 68 9.08 -49.79 -9.49
C MET A 68 7.60 -50.21 -9.48
N LEU A 69 6.73 -49.52 -10.22
CA LEU A 69 5.30 -49.85 -10.27
C LEU A 69 5.01 -51.33 -10.60
N PRO A 70 5.63 -51.97 -11.61
CA PRO A 70 5.38 -53.38 -11.90
C PRO A 70 5.84 -54.32 -10.78
N TRP A 71 6.89 -53.96 -10.03
CA TRP A 71 7.32 -54.72 -8.86
C TRP A 71 6.28 -54.62 -7.74
N GLY A 72 5.85 -53.41 -7.41
CA GLY A 72 4.85 -53.19 -6.36
C GLY A 72 3.50 -53.85 -6.67
N GLU A 73 3.05 -53.84 -7.93
CA GLU A 73 1.83 -54.56 -8.36
C GLU A 73 1.95 -56.08 -8.13
N ASN A 74 3.12 -56.68 -8.37
CA ASN A 74 3.36 -58.10 -8.13
C ASN A 74 3.37 -58.45 -6.64
N GLU A 75 4.00 -57.61 -5.80
CA GLU A 75 3.97 -57.78 -4.34
C GLU A 75 2.54 -57.67 -3.80
N ALA A 76 1.81 -56.63 -4.20
CA ALA A 76 0.42 -56.42 -3.79
C ALA A 76 -0.53 -57.54 -4.27
N ALA A 77 -0.31 -58.07 -5.47
CA ALA A 77 -1.03 -59.23 -5.98
C ALA A 77 -0.77 -60.50 -5.14
N GLY A 78 0.44 -60.64 -4.58
CA GLY A 78 0.79 -61.69 -3.62
C GLY A 78 -0.05 -61.64 -2.33
N GLU A 79 -0.53 -60.45 -1.95
CA GLU A 79 -1.47 -60.24 -0.83
C GLU A 79 -2.94 -60.23 -1.25
N GLY A 80 -3.22 -60.44 -2.54
CA GLY A 80 -4.58 -60.46 -3.09
C GLY A 80 -5.17 -59.06 -3.35
N ILE A 81 -4.34 -58.02 -3.43
CA ILE A 81 -4.77 -56.68 -3.85
C ILE A 81 -4.60 -56.54 -5.36
N ASP A 82 -5.66 -56.13 -6.05
CA ASP A 82 -5.60 -55.87 -7.49
C ASP A 82 -4.81 -54.58 -7.81
N GLY A 83 -4.35 -54.46 -9.06
CA GLY A 83 -3.55 -53.31 -9.49
C GLY A 83 -4.27 -51.96 -9.36
N GLU A 84 -5.59 -51.91 -9.47
CA GLU A 84 -6.35 -50.65 -9.36
C GLU A 84 -6.38 -50.14 -7.91
N ARG A 85 -6.64 -51.04 -6.95
CA ARG A 85 -6.55 -50.75 -5.51
C ARG A 85 -5.13 -50.40 -5.11
N PHE A 86 -4.14 -51.12 -5.63
CA PHE A 86 -2.73 -50.81 -5.38
C PHE A 86 -2.37 -49.41 -5.89
N LEU A 87 -2.79 -49.03 -7.11
CA LEU A 87 -2.60 -47.67 -7.64
C LEU A 87 -3.28 -46.59 -6.79
N ALA A 88 -4.44 -46.88 -6.20
CA ALA A 88 -5.07 -45.97 -5.25
C ALA A 88 -4.22 -45.78 -3.98
N MET A 89 -3.62 -46.87 -3.45
CA MET A 89 -2.71 -46.82 -2.30
C MET A 89 -1.42 -46.05 -2.63
N VAL A 90 -0.80 -46.33 -3.78
CA VAL A 90 0.36 -45.57 -4.30
C VAL A 90 0.00 -44.09 -4.41
N GLY A 91 -1.18 -43.82 -4.95
CA GLY A 91 -1.75 -42.48 -4.98
C GLY A 91 -1.66 -41.81 -3.61
N GLU A 92 -2.22 -42.41 -2.56
CA GLU A 92 -2.22 -41.79 -1.23
C GLU A 92 -0.87 -41.73 -0.54
N ALA A 93 0.07 -42.59 -0.94
CA ALA A 93 1.45 -42.53 -0.49
C ALA A 93 2.27 -41.40 -1.17
N LEU A 94 1.85 -40.91 -2.34
CA LEU A 94 2.53 -39.80 -3.02
C LEU A 94 2.41 -38.51 -2.22
N ASN A 95 3.56 -37.97 -1.81
CA ASN A 95 3.66 -36.69 -1.13
C ASN A 95 3.52 -35.53 -2.13
N ALA A 96 2.59 -34.61 -1.87
CA ALA A 96 2.51 -33.34 -2.59
C ALA A 96 3.39 -32.27 -1.94
N PRO A 97 3.86 -31.26 -2.71
CA PRO A 97 4.48 -30.07 -2.16
C PRO A 97 3.56 -29.38 -1.15
N ALA A 98 4.13 -28.65 -0.19
CA ALA A 98 3.33 -27.91 0.78
C ALA A 98 2.43 -26.87 0.09
N VAL A 99 1.28 -26.52 0.69
CA VAL A 99 0.30 -25.58 0.10
C VAL A 99 0.95 -24.25 -0.31
N GLY A 100 1.91 -23.74 0.47
CA GLY A 100 2.67 -22.54 0.13
C GLY A 100 3.55 -22.69 -1.12
N GLU A 101 4.12 -23.86 -1.35
CA GLU A 101 4.91 -24.17 -2.56
C GLU A 101 4.01 -24.34 -3.77
N LEU A 102 2.87 -25.04 -3.63
CA LEU A 102 1.84 -25.12 -4.66
C LEU A 102 1.37 -23.73 -5.10
N LEU A 103 1.15 -22.81 -4.15
CA LEU A 103 0.80 -21.41 -4.45
C LEU A 103 1.92 -20.68 -5.20
N ARG A 104 3.19 -20.86 -4.81
CA ARG A 104 4.33 -20.26 -5.53
C ARG A 104 4.47 -20.82 -6.94
N MET A 105 4.33 -22.13 -7.13
CA MET A 105 4.33 -22.79 -8.44
C MET A 105 3.20 -22.25 -9.32
N ARG A 106 2.00 -22.13 -8.75
CA ARG A 106 0.83 -21.56 -9.44
C ARG A 106 1.06 -20.10 -9.84
N ARG A 107 1.58 -19.26 -8.93
CA ARG A 107 1.96 -17.85 -9.22
C ARG A 107 2.98 -17.72 -10.34
N ARG A 108 3.93 -18.66 -10.44
CA ARG A 108 4.91 -18.73 -11.54
C ARG A 108 4.35 -19.31 -12.84
N GLY A 109 3.14 -19.85 -12.83
CA GLY A 109 2.53 -20.51 -13.98
C GLY A 109 3.16 -21.86 -14.34
N THR A 110 3.91 -22.50 -13.41
CA THR A 110 4.52 -23.82 -13.67
C THR A 110 3.50 -24.96 -13.57
N ILE A 111 2.37 -24.73 -12.90
CA ILE A 111 1.26 -25.68 -12.79
C ILE A 111 -0.05 -25.01 -13.21
N ASN A 112 -0.94 -25.79 -13.80
CA ASN A 112 -2.27 -25.34 -14.18
C ASN A 112 -3.27 -25.48 -13.00
N PRO A 113 -4.51 -24.95 -13.10
CA PRO A 113 -5.49 -25.03 -12.02
C PRO A 113 -5.85 -26.46 -11.59
N ALA A 114 -5.87 -27.42 -12.52
CA ALA A 114 -6.19 -28.82 -12.22
C ALA A 114 -5.08 -29.49 -11.40
N ALA A 115 -3.81 -29.26 -11.75
CA ALA A 115 -2.66 -29.74 -10.99
C ALA A 115 -2.59 -29.12 -9.59
N PHE A 116 -2.97 -27.85 -9.44
CA PHE A 116 -3.09 -27.21 -8.12
C PHE A 116 -4.20 -27.87 -7.28
N ALA A 117 -5.40 -28.06 -7.82
CA ALA A 117 -6.50 -28.72 -7.11
C ALA A 117 -6.13 -30.15 -6.69
N HIS A 118 -5.44 -30.91 -7.57
CA HIS A 118 -4.91 -32.23 -7.24
C HIS A 118 -3.92 -32.18 -6.07
N GLY A 119 -2.99 -31.22 -6.06
CA GLY A 119 -2.08 -31.00 -4.93
C GLY A 119 -2.82 -30.67 -3.63
N LEU A 120 -3.92 -29.92 -3.69
CA LEU A 120 -4.77 -29.65 -2.52
C LEU A 120 -5.49 -30.91 -2.02
N ARG A 121 -5.94 -31.80 -2.94
CA ARG A 121 -6.52 -33.10 -2.56
C ARG A 121 -5.50 -33.94 -1.79
N LYS A 122 -4.25 -33.96 -2.27
CA LYS A 122 -3.13 -34.66 -1.60
C LYS A 122 -2.77 -34.06 -0.25
N ALA A 123 -2.92 -32.75 -0.10
CA ALA A 123 -2.81 -32.06 1.19
C ALA A 123 -4.02 -32.29 2.11
N LYS A 124 -4.98 -33.16 1.72
CA LYS A 124 -6.21 -33.49 2.46
C LYS A 124 -7.06 -32.27 2.80
N LEU A 125 -7.05 -31.25 1.93
CA LEU A 125 -7.90 -30.08 2.06
C LEU A 125 -9.27 -30.34 1.41
N GLU A 126 -10.32 -29.75 1.96
CA GLU A 126 -11.68 -29.88 1.42
C GLU A 126 -11.88 -29.04 0.15
N GLU A 127 -12.80 -29.46 -0.73
CA GLU A 127 -12.99 -28.81 -2.06
C GLU A 127 -13.54 -27.38 -1.94
N ARG A 128 -14.30 -27.11 -0.86
CA ARG A 128 -14.83 -25.77 -0.57
C ARG A 128 -13.76 -24.68 -0.43
N TRP A 129 -12.50 -25.04 -0.20
CA TRP A 129 -11.39 -24.09 -0.05
C TRP A 129 -10.65 -23.81 -1.36
N ASP A 130 -10.94 -24.54 -2.44
CA ASP A 130 -10.17 -24.46 -3.68
C ASP A 130 -10.25 -23.07 -4.31
N GLU A 131 -11.43 -22.44 -4.29
CA GLU A 131 -11.62 -21.08 -4.82
C GLU A 131 -10.89 -20.02 -3.98
N ALA A 132 -11.01 -20.09 -2.65
CA ALA A 132 -10.34 -19.15 -1.74
C ALA A 132 -8.81 -19.28 -1.81
N LEU A 133 -8.29 -20.51 -1.88
CA LEU A 133 -6.84 -20.75 -2.04
C LEU A 133 -6.36 -20.40 -3.44
N ALA A 134 -7.17 -20.60 -4.47
CA ALA A 134 -6.86 -20.15 -5.84
C ALA A 134 -6.72 -18.62 -5.91
N GLU A 135 -7.58 -17.90 -5.19
CA GLU A 135 -7.58 -16.45 -5.14
C GLU A 135 -6.30 -15.87 -4.51
N LEU A 136 -5.67 -16.59 -3.57
CA LEU A 136 -4.35 -16.24 -3.01
C LEU A 136 -3.23 -16.22 -4.04
N GLN A 137 -3.44 -16.71 -5.27
CA GLN A 137 -2.48 -16.52 -6.36
C GLN A 137 -2.26 -15.03 -6.67
N ASN A 138 -3.30 -14.22 -6.55
CA ASN A 138 -3.22 -12.79 -6.86
C ASN A 138 -2.63 -12.05 -5.66
N ASP A 139 -1.39 -11.59 -5.79
CA ASP A 139 -0.78 -10.72 -4.77
C ASP A 139 -1.45 -9.34 -4.86
N ARG A 140 -2.18 -8.98 -3.81
CA ARG A 140 -2.96 -7.74 -3.78
C ARG A 140 -2.03 -6.60 -3.45
N LEU A 141 -2.28 -5.43 -4.05
CA LEU A 141 -1.55 -4.24 -3.67
C LEU A 141 -1.84 -3.91 -2.20
N ASP A 142 -0.78 -3.62 -1.46
CA ASP A 142 -0.94 -3.09 -0.11
C ASP A 142 -1.79 -1.79 -0.17
N PRO A 143 -2.79 -1.61 0.71
CA PRO A 143 -3.67 -0.45 0.63
C PRO A 143 -2.97 0.90 0.76
N ALA A 144 -1.82 0.97 1.46
CA ALA A 144 -1.01 2.19 1.50
C ALA A 144 -0.33 2.47 0.15
N VAL A 145 0.04 1.42 -0.59
CA VAL A 145 0.55 1.53 -1.97
C VAL A 145 -0.56 2.00 -2.91
N ILE A 146 -1.79 1.49 -2.78
CA ILE A 146 -2.95 1.96 -3.55
C ILE A 146 -3.18 3.45 -3.29
N ALA A 147 -3.23 3.86 -2.02
CA ALA A 147 -3.36 5.26 -1.61
C ALA A 147 -2.26 6.15 -2.22
N THR A 148 -1.00 5.70 -2.18
CA THR A 148 0.14 6.40 -2.78
C THR A 148 0.00 6.51 -4.29
N ALA A 149 -0.44 5.44 -4.96
CA ALA A 149 -0.59 5.40 -6.40
C ALA A 149 -1.72 6.32 -6.88
N VAL A 150 -2.85 6.38 -6.17
CA VAL A 150 -3.93 7.35 -6.42
C VAL A 150 -3.43 8.78 -6.27
N GLN A 151 -2.68 9.07 -5.20
CA GLN A 151 -2.16 10.41 -4.95
C GLN A 151 -1.16 10.87 -6.02
N ARG A 152 -0.34 9.94 -6.52
CA ARG A 152 0.61 10.22 -7.61
C ARG A 152 -0.04 10.26 -9.00
N GLY A 153 -1.35 10.00 -9.10
CA GLY A 153 -2.07 9.94 -10.37
C GLY A 153 -1.76 8.71 -11.22
N LEU A 154 -1.21 7.65 -10.62
CA LEU A 154 -0.94 6.37 -11.29
C LEU A 154 -2.20 5.51 -11.39
N LEU A 155 -3.10 5.65 -10.42
CA LEU A 155 -4.43 5.05 -10.40
C LEU A 155 -5.50 6.13 -10.57
N PRO A 156 -6.67 5.79 -11.15
CA PRO A 156 -7.76 6.74 -11.36
C PRO A 156 -8.25 7.34 -10.02
N ASN A 157 -8.49 8.65 -10.01
CA ASN A 157 -9.00 9.38 -8.85
C ASN A 157 -10.53 9.58 -8.95
N GLU A 158 -11.30 8.53 -8.73
CA GLU A 158 -12.77 8.53 -8.78
C GLU A 158 -13.42 9.16 -7.52
N GLY A 159 -13.00 10.38 -7.19
CA GLY A 159 -13.47 11.08 -5.98
C GLY A 159 -12.82 10.60 -4.68
N ILE A 160 -11.66 9.93 -4.76
CA ILE A 160 -10.87 9.54 -3.59
C ILE A 160 -10.24 10.77 -2.95
N LEU A 161 -9.62 11.62 -3.77
CA LEU A 161 -9.04 12.90 -3.36
C LEU A 161 -9.96 14.06 -3.76
N PRO A 162 -10.06 15.11 -2.91
CA PRO A 162 -10.91 16.27 -3.19
C PRO A 162 -10.41 17.09 -4.39
N VAL A 163 -9.10 17.09 -4.61
CA VAL A 163 -8.44 17.72 -5.77
C VAL A 163 -7.50 16.69 -6.36
N GLY A 164 -7.69 16.37 -7.64
CA GLY A 164 -6.81 15.45 -8.36
C GLY A 164 -5.43 16.07 -8.62
N PRO A 165 -4.42 15.24 -8.96
CA PRO A 165 -3.13 15.75 -9.38
C PRO A 165 -3.30 16.68 -10.60
N PRO A 166 -2.47 17.74 -10.73
CA PRO A 166 -2.58 18.66 -11.85
C PRO A 166 -2.38 17.90 -13.17
N SER A 167 -3.44 17.86 -13.99
CA SER A 167 -3.43 17.21 -15.31
C SER A 167 -2.88 18.12 -16.42
N ALA A 168 -2.43 19.32 -16.07
CA ALA A 168 -1.98 20.34 -17.01
C ALA A 168 -0.54 20.10 -17.50
N VAL A 169 -0.26 20.62 -18.70
CA VAL A 169 0.96 20.55 -19.52
C VAL A 169 2.24 20.87 -18.72
N CYS A 170 2.72 19.90 -17.96
CA CYS A 170 4.05 19.95 -17.37
C CYS A 170 5.07 19.73 -18.50
N ARG A 171 6.28 20.27 -18.34
CA ARG A 171 7.40 19.98 -19.27
C ARG A 171 7.85 18.52 -19.23
N VAL A 172 7.46 17.81 -18.18
CA VAL A 172 7.70 16.38 -17.99
C VAL A 172 6.40 15.66 -18.30
N GLU A 173 6.46 14.71 -19.22
CA GLU A 173 5.31 13.85 -19.54
C GLU A 173 4.90 13.04 -18.29
N PRO A 174 3.61 12.99 -17.94
CA PRO A 174 3.16 12.20 -16.81
C PRO A 174 3.34 10.72 -17.09
N MET A 175 3.57 9.93 -16.04
CA MET A 175 3.54 8.47 -16.14
C MET A 175 2.13 8.02 -16.59
N PRO A 176 2.00 7.07 -17.53
CA PRO A 176 0.69 6.60 -17.97
C PRO A 176 -0.07 5.99 -16.80
N ALA A 177 -1.35 6.37 -16.66
CA ALA A 177 -2.24 5.80 -15.66
C ALA A 177 -2.52 4.33 -15.99
N VAL A 178 -2.55 3.50 -14.95
CA VAL A 178 -2.93 2.09 -15.05
C VAL A 178 -4.45 2.00 -14.86
N GLU A 179 -5.13 1.28 -15.75
CA GLU A 179 -6.57 0.99 -15.67
C GLU A 179 -6.86 -0.09 -14.61
N LEU A 180 -6.58 0.22 -13.34
CA LEU A 180 -6.90 -0.63 -12.20
C LEU A 180 -7.86 0.12 -11.28
N ASP A 181 -8.99 -0.51 -10.93
CA ASP A 181 -9.97 0.09 -10.02
C ASP A 181 -9.43 0.05 -8.57
N PRO A 182 -9.08 1.21 -7.98
CA PRO A 182 -8.54 1.26 -6.63
C PRO A 182 -9.55 0.80 -5.56
N PHE A 183 -10.86 0.94 -5.80
CA PHE A 183 -11.87 0.49 -4.83
C PHE A 183 -12.02 -1.02 -4.83
N ALA A 184 -12.02 -1.66 -6.01
CA ALA A 184 -12.05 -3.11 -6.11
C ALA A 184 -10.82 -3.75 -5.43
N GLU A 185 -9.62 -3.22 -5.69
CA GLU A 185 -8.38 -3.71 -5.07
C GLU A 185 -8.37 -3.53 -3.54
N ALA A 186 -8.78 -2.35 -3.05
CA ALA A 186 -8.86 -2.12 -1.61
C ALA A 186 -9.93 -2.99 -0.94
N ALA A 187 -11.10 -3.15 -1.56
CA ALA A 187 -12.17 -4.02 -1.07
C ALA A 187 -11.71 -5.49 -1.00
N ALA A 188 -10.95 -5.92 -2.00
CA ALA A 188 -10.30 -7.22 -2.01
C ALA A 188 -9.30 -7.35 -0.83
N ALA A 189 -8.55 -6.30 -0.49
CA ALA A 189 -7.71 -6.29 0.71
C ALA A 189 -8.49 -6.14 2.05
N GLY A 190 -9.82 -6.17 2.03
CA GLY A 190 -10.66 -6.01 3.22
C GLY A 190 -10.79 -4.56 3.72
N ILE A 191 -10.44 -3.58 2.88
CA ILE A 191 -10.54 -2.15 3.17
C ILE A 191 -11.76 -1.56 2.47
N ASN A 192 -12.65 -0.93 3.23
CA ASN A 192 -13.80 -0.24 2.65
C ASN A 192 -13.40 1.07 1.95
N ALA A 193 -14.27 1.58 1.08
CA ALA A 193 -14.02 2.79 0.29
C ALA A 193 -13.64 4.02 1.15
N ASP A 194 -14.26 4.17 2.32
CA ASP A 194 -13.98 5.33 3.18
C ASP A 194 -12.63 5.25 3.88
N ARG A 195 -12.18 4.05 4.30
CA ARG A 195 -10.82 3.85 4.81
C ARG A 195 -9.78 4.10 3.72
N LEU A 196 -10.04 3.69 2.48
CA LEU A 196 -9.14 3.99 1.37
C LEU A 196 -9.01 5.51 1.16
N LYS A 197 -10.11 6.26 1.22
CA LYS A 197 -10.07 7.74 1.16
C LYS A 197 -9.26 8.34 2.29
N VAL A 198 -9.37 7.81 3.51
CA VAL A 198 -8.57 8.26 4.65
C VAL A 198 -7.09 7.98 4.42
N LEU A 199 -6.72 6.76 3.98
CA LEU A 199 -5.34 6.40 3.66
C LEU A 199 -4.77 7.31 2.56
N ALA A 200 -5.52 7.54 1.48
CA ALA A 200 -5.11 8.42 0.40
C ALA A 200 -4.86 9.86 0.88
N ARG A 201 -5.61 10.35 1.87
CA ARG A 201 -5.38 11.67 2.48
C ARG A 201 -4.16 11.69 3.40
N ILE A 202 -3.88 10.61 4.13
CA ILE A 202 -2.72 10.52 5.05
C ILE A 202 -1.39 10.47 4.29
N VAL A 203 -1.34 9.79 3.13
CA VAL A 203 -0.09 9.69 2.34
C VAL A 203 0.33 11.06 1.77
N GLY A 204 -0.61 11.99 1.65
CA GLY A 204 -0.36 13.36 1.22
C GLY A 204 0.35 14.21 2.25
N LEU A 205 1.67 14.30 2.14
CA LEU A 205 2.44 15.29 2.90
C LEU A 205 2.29 16.68 2.26
N PRO A 206 1.92 17.70 3.05
CA PRO A 206 1.94 19.09 2.61
C PRO A 206 3.39 19.56 2.37
N PRO A 207 3.60 20.73 1.72
CA PRO A 207 4.93 21.35 1.62
C PRO A 207 5.57 21.50 3.00
N ALA A 208 6.90 21.50 3.06
CA ALA A 208 7.60 21.63 4.33
C ALA A 208 7.29 22.97 5.01
N HIS A 209 7.36 23.04 6.34
CA HIS A 209 6.97 24.23 7.12
C HIS A 209 7.67 25.51 6.66
N GLY A 210 8.95 25.41 6.28
CA GLY A 210 9.72 26.52 5.73
C GLY A 210 9.23 26.98 4.35
N GLU A 211 8.77 26.05 3.50
CA GLU A 211 8.19 26.36 2.19
C GLU A 211 6.81 27.01 2.35
N LEU A 212 5.97 26.50 3.26
CA LEU A 212 4.69 27.12 3.62
C LEU A 212 4.91 28.55 4.15
N ALA A 213 5.90 28.76 5.01
CA ALA A 213 6.25 30.08 5.52
C ALA A 213 6.70 31.04 4.40
N GLN A 214 7.47 30.55 3.43
CA GLN A 214 7.87 31.33 2.25
C GLN A 214 6.67 31.67 1.35
N LEU A 215 5.75 30.73 1.13
CA LEU A 215 4.52 30.97 0.36
C LEU A 215 3.65 32.04 1.05
N LEU A 216 3.54 31.98 2.37
CA LEU A 216 2.83 32.98 3.17
C LEU A 216 3.50 34.36 3.07
N ASN A 217 4.83 34.43 3.18
CA ASN A 217 5.59 35.69 3.03
C ASN A 217 5.44 36.32 1.64
N ARG A 218 5.21 35.51 0.59
CA ARG A 218 4.94 35.96 -0.77
C ARG A 218 3.48 36.36 -1.02
N GLY A 219 2.59 36.14 -0.04
CA GLY A 219 1.14 36.32 -0.19
C GLY A 219 0.50 35.33 -1.15
N ALA A 220 1.14 34.18 -1.41
CA ALA A 220 0.61 33.14 -2.29
C ALA A 220 -0.45 32.27 -1.58
N ILE A 221 -0.40 32.20 -0.24
CA ILE A 221 -1.36 31.52 0.61
C ILE A 221 -1.75 32.43 1.79
N LEU A 222 -2.89 32.14 2.42
CA LEU A 222 -3.31 32.83 3.64
C LEU A 222 -2.72 32.17 4.90
N GLU A 223 -2.78 32.88 6.02
CA GLU A 223 -2.33 32.34 7.31
C GLU A 223 -3.15 31.11 7.74
N ALA A 224 -4.45 31.09 7.44
CA ALA A 224 -5.29 29.90 7.67
C ALA A 224 -4.84 28.68 6.85
N ASP A 225 -4.33 28.89 5.63
CA ASP A 225 -3.79 27.81 4.80
C ASP A 225 -2.47 27.28 5.35
N TYR A 226 -1.65 28.14 5.97
CA TYR A 226 -0.43 27.75 6.67
C TYR A 226 -0.75 26.80 7.84
N PHE A 227 -1.71 27.18 8.68
CA PHE A 227 -2.14 26.33 9.80
C PHE A 227 -2.76 25.02 9.34
N ARG A 228 -3.57 25.04 8.25
CA ARG A 228 -4.08 23.81 7.64
C ARG A 228 -2.95 22.91 7.18
N GLY A 229 -1.93 23.45 6.51
CA GLY A 229 -0.77 22.68 6.07
C GLY A 229 0.01 22.04 7.22
N ILE A 230 0.11 22.70 8.38
CA ILE A 230 0.71 22.07 9.57
C ILE A 230 -0.18 20.96 10.12
N ALA A 231 -1.49 21.19 10.21
CA ALA A 231 -2.45 20.20 10.72
C ALA A 231 -2.58 18.95 9.84
N GLU A 232 -2.34 19.08 8.54
CA GLU A 232 -2.29 17.97 7.59
C GLU A 232 -0.93 17.25 7.62
N GLY A 233 0.13 17.89 8.15
CA GLY A 233 1.47 17.32 8.24
C GLY A 233 1.70 16.47 9.48
N ASN A 234 2.87 15.83 9.55
CA ASN A 234 3.32 15.04 10.71
C ASN A 234 3.89 15.93 11.83
N THR A 235 3.23 17.04 12.16
CA THR A 235 3.67 17.97 13.19
C THR A 235 2.54 18.26 14.15
N ARG A 236 2.84 18.29 15.46
CA ARG A 236 1.82 18.51 16.47
C ARG A 236 1.34 19.98 16.41
N ASN A 237 0.03 20.20 16.48
CA ASN A 237 -0.62 21.50 16.21
C ASN A 237 -0.16 22.62 17.17
N GLU A 238 0.23 22.28 18.39
CA GLU A 238 0.75 23.24 19.38
C GLU A 238 2.06 23.93 18.95
N TRP A 239 2.81 23.36 18.01
CA TRP A 239 4.02 23.99 17.47
C TRP A 239 3.72 24.97 16.33
N ALA A 240 2.47 25.06 15.86
CA ALA A 240 2.16 25.80 14.65
C ALA A 240 2.45 27.30 14.79
N GLU A 241 2.10 27.92 15.93
CA GLU A 241 2.39 29.34 16.17
C GLU A 241 3.90 29.61 16.33
N VAL A 242 4.62 28.69 16.99
CA VAL A 242 6.08 28.79 17.15
C VAL A 242 6.79 28.68 15.80
N LEU A 243 6.36 27.75 14.95
CA LEU A 243 6.89 27.60 13.60
C LEU A 243 6.54 28.80 12.71
N LEU A 244 5.36 29.40 12.89
CA LEU A 244 4.99 30.62 12.18
C LEU A 244 5.91 31.79 12.55
N ALA A 245 6.35 31.88 13.80
CA ALA A 245 7.31 32.89 14.23
C ALA A 245 8.66 32.78 13.47
N LEU A 246 9.05 31.57 13.05
CA LEU A 246 10.25 31.33 12.24
C LEU A 246 10.14 31.83 10.80
N ARG A 247 8.96 32.29 10.34
CA ARG A 247 8.80 32.80 8.96
C ARG A 247 9.66 34.02 8.66
N ARG A 248 9.99 34.81 9.69
CA ARG A 248 10.79 36.04 9.54
C ARG A 248 12.24 35.68 9.79
N ARG A 249 13.10 35.93 8.79
CA ARG A 249 14.54 35.93 9.05
C ARG A 249 14.84 37.12 9.95
N ILE A 250 15.31 36.83 11.15
CA ILE A 250 15.88 37.82 12.05
C ILE A 250 17.25 38.19 11.46
N LEU A 251 17.56 39.49 11.43
CA LEU A 251 18.89 39.94 11.02
C LEU A 251 19.92 39.36 11.98
N THR A 252 21.06 38.95 11.44
CA THR A 252 22.18 38.48 12.26
C THR A 252 22.67 39.62 13.16
N PRO A 253 23.28 39.33 14.32
CA PRO A 253 23.84 40.38 15.18
C PRO A 253 24.83 41.29 14.44
N HIS A 254 25.59 40.75 13.49
CA HIS A 254 26.50 41.52 12.64
C HIS A 254 25.76 42.53 11.74
N GLU A 255 24.61 42.15 11.17
CA GLU A 255 23.79 43.05 10.34
C GLU A 255 23.20 44.20 11.19
N TYR A 256 22.81 43.94 12.45
CA TYR A 256 22.39 44.99 13.39
C TYR A 256 23.56 45.93 13.74
N VAL A 257 24.73 45.38 14.07
CA VAL A 257 25.94 46.16 14.34
C VAL A 257 26.33 47.03 13.14
N GLU A 258 26.30 46.49 11.92
CA GLU A 258 26.54 47.28 10.71
C GLU A 258 25.51 48.40 10.53
N GLY A 259 24.23 48.11 10.76
CA GLY A 259 23.16 49.12 10.73
C GLY A 259 23.44 50.25 11.70
N ARG A 260 23.94 49.93 12.90
CA ARG A 260 24.29 50.92 13.93
C ARG A 260 25.52 51.74 13.55
N LEU A 261 26.58 51.10 13.08
CA LEU A 261 27.81 51.76 12.62
C LEU A 261 27.55 52.70 11.43
N ARG A 262 26.57 52.38 10.59
CA ARG A 262 26.11 53.24 9.48
C ARG A 262 25.16 54.36 9.92
N GLY A 263 24.75 54.38 11.18
CA GLY A 263 23.78 55.34 11.72
C GLY A 263 22.34 55.14 11.23
N TRP A 264 22.00 53.93 10.77
CA TRP A 264 20.63 53.59 10.36
C TRP A 264 19.72 53.21 11.52
N ILE A 265 20.31 52.69 12.60
CA ILE A 265 19.64 52.37 13.86
C ILE A 265 20.45 52.91 15.04
N ASP A 266 19.83 53.03 16.21
CA ASP A 266 20.48 53.44 17.45
C ASP A 266 21.03 52.23 18.25
N ASP A 267 21.73 52.50 19.35
CA ASP A 267 22.33 51.45 20.20
C ASP A 267 21.25 50.54 20.79
N GLN A 268 20.11 51.11 21.22
CA GLN A 268 18.99 50.34 21.78
C GLN A 268 18.42 49.33 20.77
N ALA A 269 18.22 49.73 19.51
CA ALA A 269 17.75 48.84 18.45
C ALA A 269 18.80 47.79 18.07
N MET A 270 20.09 48.13 18.13
CA MET A 270 21.18 47.15 17.94
C MET A 270 21.14 46.07 19.02
N HIS A 271 21.07 46.44 20.30
CA HIS A 271 21.02 45.50 21.41
C HIS A 271 19.75 44.65 21.38
N ALA A 272 18.57 45.27 21.19
CA ALA A 272 17.31 44.55 21.10
C ALA A 272 17.31 43.56 19.92
N GLY A 273 17.89 43.94 18.78
CA GLY A 273 18.04 43.07 17.61
C GLY A 273 19.02 41.92 17.82
N ALA A 274 20.19 42.19 18.42
CA ALA A 274 21.18 41.17 18.76
C ALA A 274 20.64 40.15 19.79
N ALA A 275 19.86 40.62 20.76
CA ALA A 275 19.22 39.77 21.77
C ALA A 275 18.24 38.75 21.17
N LEU A 276 17.59 39.07 20.04
CA LEU A 276 16.75 38.11 19.32
C LEU A 276 17.52 36.87 18.81
N SER A 277 18.84 36.98 18.66
CA SER A 277 19.74 35.87 18.33
C SER A 277 20.43 35.27 19.56
N GLY A 278 20.04 35.67 20.77
CA GLY A 278 20.64 35.22 22.03
C GLY A 278 21.98 35.86 22.38
N MET A 279 22.36 36.98 21.75
CA MET A 279 23.60 37.70 22.06
C MET A 279 23.37 38.70 23.20
N GLU A 280 24.27 38.71 24.19
CA GLU A 280 24.25 39.69 25.28
C GLU A 280 24.68 41.09 24.81
N GLU A 281 24.30 42.13 25.57
CA GLU A 281 24.60 43.52 25.20
C GLU A 281 26.11 43.80 25.12
N ALA A 282 26.89 43.26 26.07
CA ALA A 282 28.35 43.41 26.11
C ALA A 282 29.04 42.74 24.89
N ASP A 283 28.51 41.62 24.42
CA ASP A 283 29.00 40.92 23.23
C ASP A 283 28.66 41.69 21.95
N ALA A 284 27.47 42.31 21.89
CA ALA A 284 27.09 43.19 20.80
C ALA A 284 27.99 44.43 20.72
N ASP A 285 28.34 45.03 21.86
CA ASP A 285 29.32 46.13 21.95
C ASP A 285 30.72 45.71 21.53
N LEU A 286 31.16 44.52 21.95
CA LEU A 286 32.45 43.97 21.54
C LEU A 286 32.47 43.72 20.04
N LEU A 287 31.41 43.14 19.48
CA LEU A 287 31.25 42.95 18.05
C LEU A 287 31.25 44.29 17.31
N ALA A 288 30.59 45.32 17.84
CA ALA A 288 30.63 46.67 17.27
C ALA A 288 32.04 47.28 17.28
N LYS A 289 32.82 47.06 18.35
CA LYS A 289 34.23 47.48 18.43
C LYS A 289 35.12 46.72 17.45
N ILE A 290 34.87 45.44 17.21
CA ILE A 290 35.63 44.59 16.27
C ILE A 290 35.28 44.92 14.81
N THR A 291 33.98 45.00 14.50
CA THR A 291 33.46 45.29 13.16
C THR A 291 33.68 46.76 12.77
N GLY A 292 33.63 47.65 13.75
CA GLY A 292 34.00 49.06 13.61
C GLY A 292 35.46 49.17 13.27
N ARG A 293 35.79 49.20 11.97
CA ARG A 293 37.16 49.46 11.52
C ARG A 293 37.58 50.81 12.10
N PRO A 294 38.67 50.90 12.87
CA PRO A 294 39.20 52.19 13.25
C PRO A 294 39.47 52.96 11.96
N ILE A 295 39.06 54.23 11.89
CA ILE A 295 39.41 55.10 10.76
C ILE A 295 40.92 54.98 10.61
N SER A 296 41.38 54.42 9.49
CA SER A 296 42.81 54.26 9.28
C SER A 296 43.47 55.63 9.37
N PHE A 297 44.66 55.73 9.95
CA PHE A 297 45.42 56.98 9.99
C PHE A 297 45.48 57.66 8.60
N ARG A 298 45.52 56.87 7.52
CA ARG A 298 45.46 57.36 6.14
C ARG A 298 44.14 58.07 5.81
N GLN A 299 42.99 57.56 6.24
CA GLN A 299 41.70 58.24 6.02
C GLN A 299 41.56 59.51 6.83
N VAL A 300 42.04 59.52 8.09
CA VAL A 300 42.15 60.76 8.90
C VAL A 300 43.03 61.77 8.16
N PHE A 301 44.20 61.33 7.68
CA PHE A 301 45.16 62.16 6.96
C PHE A 301 44.62 62.68 5.62
N ILE A 302 43.93 61.87 4.82
CA ILE A 302 43.24 62.30 3.59
C ILE A 302 42.14 63.33 3.92
N GLY A 303 41.39 63.14 4.99
CA GLY A 303 40.41 64.12 5.47
C GLY A 303 41.07 65.46 5.82
N LEU A 304 42.15 65.43 6.58
CA LEU A 304 42.93 66.60 6.98
C LEU A 304 43.57 67.32 5.78
N THR A 305 44.17 66.57 4.84
CA THR A 305 44.84 67.12 3.65
C THR A 305 43.88 67.57 2.54
N ARG A 306 42.60 67.18 2.59
CA ARG A 306 41.52 67.75 1.75
C ARG A 306 40.89 69.01 2.35
N LEU A 307 41.26 69.38 3.58
CA LEU A 307 40.86 70.62 4.24
C LEU A 307 41.96 71.72 4.28
N PRO A 308 42.86 71.91 3.30
CA PRO A 308 43.79 73.02 3.34
C PRO A 308 43.05 74.28 2.90
N GLY A 309 42.65 75.11 3.87
CA GLY A 309 42.35 76.52 3.61
C GLY A 309 40.89 76.97 3.62
N ARG A 310 39.91 76.15 4.03
CA ARG A 310 38.61 76.69 4.42
C ARG A 310 38.66 77.12 5.89
N SER A 311 39.22 78.30 6.12
CA SER A 311 38.95 79.09 7.32
C SER A 311 37.44 79.17 7.51
N ALA A 312 37.01 78.92 8.75
CA ALA A 312 35.62 78.74 9.17
C ALA A 312 34.78 80.03 9.14
N THR A 313 34.84 80.80 8.04
CA THR A 313 33.78 81.75 7.73
C THR A 313 32.63 80.93 7.14
N ALA A 314 31.83 80.35 8.03
CA ALA A 314 30.58 79.70 7.68
C ALA A 314 29.60 80.76 7.16
N THR A 315 29.80 81.19 5.92
CA THR A 315 28.75 81.84 5.15
C THR A 315 27.64 80.80 5.02
N ARG A 316 26.58 80.97 5.83
CA ARG A 316 25.33 80.20 5.70
C ARG A 316 25.04 80.07 4.20
N PRO A 317 24.83 78.85 3.66
CA PRO A 317 24.34 78.75 2.30
C PRO A 317 23.08 79.61 2.22
N PRO A 318 22.97 80.50 1.22
CA PRO A 318 21.75 81.27 1.05
C PRO A 318 20.61 80.28 0.97
N SER A 319 19.52 80.61 1.66
CA SER A 319 18.24 79.94 1.62
C SER A 319 17.72 79.92 0.18
N CYS A 320 18.24 79.04 -0.65
CA CYS A 320 17.74 78.81 -1.99
C CYS A 320 16.59 77.81 -1.88
N CYS A 321 15.38 78.35 -1.94
CA CYS A 321 14.15 77.68 -2.39
C CYS A 321 13.62 76.59 -1.45
N ALA A 322 12.52 76.74 -0.70
CA ALA A 322 11.27 77.43 -1.01
C ALA A 322 10.84 77.25 -2.49
N ALA A 323 11.05 76.07 -3.06
CA ALA A 323 10.34 75.64 -4.26
C ALA A 323 9.29 74.61 -3.83
N SER A 324 8.08 75.11 -3.61
CA SER A 324 6.85 74.33 -3.63
C SER A 324 6.79 73.53 -4.93
N GLN A 325 7.08 72.24 -4.88
CA GLN A 325 6.72 71.34 -5.96
C GLN A 325 5.21 71.07 -5.87
N PRO A 326 4.41 71.38 -6.91
CA PRO A 326 3.04 70.91 -6.97
C PRO A 326 3.07 69.38 -7.06
N ARG A 327 2.33 68.72 -6.17
CA ARG A 327 1.99 67.29 -6.27
C ARG A 327 1.23 67.07 -7.57
N ALA A 328 1.94 66.77 -8.65
CA ALA A 328 1.35 66.22 -9.86
C ALA A 328 1.03 64.75 -9.58
N SER A 329 -0.23 64.49 -9.26
CA SER A 329 -0.87 63.19 -9.28
C SER A 329 -0.84 62.61 -10.70
N SER A 330 0.27 61.95 -11.10
CA SER A 330 0.27 61.11 -12.29
C SER A 330 -0.08 59.68 -11.88
N GLN A 331 -1.39 59.39 -11.90
CA GLN A 331 -1.88 58.04 -12.12
C GLN A 331 -1.26 57.53 -13.43
N ARG A 332 -0.38 56.54 -13.35
CA ARG A 332 0.02 55.73 -14.50
C ARG A 332 -0.92 54.53 -14.59
N PRO A 333 -1.78 54.41 -15.61
CA PRO A 333 -2.40 53.14 -15.93
C PRO A 333 -1.35 52.23 -16.57
N SER A 334 -1.11 51.07 -15.96
CA SER A 334 -0.33 49.98 -16.55
C SER A 334 -0.97 49.55 -17.88
N PRO A 335 -0.26 49.54 -19.01
CA PRO A 335 -0.78 48.93 -20.22
C PRO A 335 -0.72 47.41 -20.08
N ARG A 336 -1.88 46.77 -20.02
CA ARG A 336 -2.04 45.34 -20.31
C ARG A 336 -1.51 45.07 -21.71
N ARG A 337 -0.27 44.59 -21.81
CA ARG A 337 0.21 43.92 -23.03
C ARG A 337 -0.39 42.52 -23.06
N SER A 338 -1.51 42.40 -23.76
CA SER A 338 -2.00 41.14 -24.30
C SER A 338 -1.00 40.62 -25.33
N CYS A 339 -0.15 39.68 -24.93
CA CYS A 339 0.58 38.84 -25.88
C CYS A 339 -0.41 37.82 -26.46
N SER A 340 -1.09 38.19 -27.54
CA SER A 340 -1.75 37.23 -28.43
C SER A 340 -0.68 36.48 -29.22
N PHE A 341 -0.26 35.33 -28.70
CA PHE A 341 0.56 34.39 -29.44
C PHE A 341 -0.33 33.70 -30.49
N ARG A 342 -0.30 34.22 -31.72
CA ARG A 342 -0.87 33.59 -32.90
C ARG A 342 0.12 32.52 -33.36
N ALA A 343 -0.05 31.30 -32.89
CA ALA A 343 0.69 30.15 -33.41
C ALA A 343 0.19 29.83 -34.83
N GLY A 344 1.02 30.12 -35.82
CA GLY A 344 0.88 29.58 -37.16
C GLY A 344 1.26 28.11 -37.16
N SER A 345 0.36 27.25 -37.61
CA SER A 345 0.65 25.87 -37.98
C SER A 345 1.37 25.83 -39.33
N PRO A 346 2.58 25.26 -39.44
CA PRO A 346 3.04 24.70 -40.68
C PRO A 346 2.60 23.23 -40.73
N GLY A 347 1.78 22.91 -41.73
CA GLY A 347 1.42 21.55 -42.06
C GLY A 347 2.67 20.70 -42.35
N SER A 348 2.62 19.45 -41.90
CA SER A 348 3.53 18.40 -42.36
C SER A 348 2.73 17.21 -42.86
N PRO A 349 3.21 16.54 -43.93
CA PRO A 349 2.40 15.69 -44.77
C PRO A 349 2.16 14.31 -44.17
N ARG A 350 0.95 13.78 -44.41
CA ARG A 350 0.57 12.39 -44.23
C ARG A 350 1.55 11.48 -44.98
N ARG A 351 2.35 10.70 -44.26
CA ARG A 351 2.96 9.47 -44.79
C ARG A 351 1.96 8.33 -44.63
N SER A 352 1.43 7.88 -45.76
CA SER A 352 0.72 6.62 -45.92
C SER A 352 1.63 5.45 -45.54
N ARG A 353 1.18 4.63 -44.57
CA ARG A 353 1.77 3.32 -44.30
C ARG A 353 1.18 2.28 -45.27
N PRO A 354 1.99 1.36 -45.81
CA PRO A 354 1.49 0.30 -46.69
C PRO A 354 0.75 -0.78 -45.89
N ALA A 355 -0.31 -1.30 -46.51
CA ALA A 355 -1.12 -2.40 -46.02
C ALA A 355 -0.28 -3.70 -45.91
N GLY A 356 -0.27 -4.29 -44.72
CA GLY A 356 0.24 -5.65 -44.50
C GLY A 356 -0.83 -6.71 -44.81
N PRO A 357 -0.42 -7.95 -45.16
CA PRO A 357 -1.30 -8.96 -45.69
C PRO A 357 -2.24 -9.58 -44.66
N ALA A 358 -3.45 -9.88 -45.12
CA ALA A 358 -4.57 -10.45 -44.38
C ALA A 358 -4.24 -11.81 -43.74
N ARG A 359 -4.54 -11.94 -42.44
CA ARG A 359 -4.60 -13.23 -41.74
C ARG A 359 -5.91 -13.98 -42.05
N PRO A 360 -5.87 -15.33 -42.06
CA PRO A 360 -7.01 -16.16 -42.42
C PRO A 360 -8.10 -16.18 -41.33
N LYS A 361 -9.35 -16.24 -41.81
CA LYS A 361 -10.60 -16.27 -41.03
C LYS A 361 -10.63 -17.52 -40.14
N ALA A 362 -10.63 -17.31 -38.81
CA ALA A 362 -10.93 -18.34 -37.84
C ALA A 362 -12.44 -18.66 -37.83
N GLN A 363 -12.72 -19.95 -37.75
CA GLN A 363 -14.02 -20.59 -37.86
C GLN A 363 -14.99 -20.21 -36.73
N ALA A 364 -16.26 -20.14 -37.12
CA ALA A 364 -17.40 -19.88 -36.27
C ALA A 364 -17.58 -20.96 -35.19
N LYS A 365 -17.73 -20.54 -33.92
CA LYS A 365 -18.28 -21.36 -32.84
C LYS A 365 -19.77 -21.02 -32.62
N PRO A 366 -20.64 -22.01 -32.35
CA PRO A 366 -22.07 -21.79 -32.28
C PRO A 366 -22.54 -21.18 -30.96
N ARG A 367 -23.53 -20.29 -31.09
CA ARG A 367 -24.42 -19.74 -30.04
C ARG A 367 -24.88 -20.82 -29.05
N ARG A 368 -24.49 -20.70 -27.78
CA ARG A 368 -25.20 -21.35 -26.67
C ARG A 368 -26.37 -20.48 -26.22
N LYS A 369 -27.53 -21.11 -26.12
CA LYS A 369 -28.83 -20.53 -25.79
C LYS A 369 -28.85 -20.00 -24.35
N ARG A 370 -29.49 -18.85 -24.21
CA ARG A 370 -29.99 -18.26 -22.95
C ARG A 370 -30.88 -19.28 -22.22
N SER A 371 -30.64 -19.46 -20.92
CA SER A 371 -31.64 -19.99 -19.99
C SER A 371 -31.88 -18.98 -18.87
N SER A 372 -33.06 -18.36 -18.95
CA SER A 372 -33.96 -18.01 -17.85
C SER A 372 -33.38 -17.58 -16.51
N GLN A 373 -33.51 -16.28 -16.28
CA GLN A 373 -33.65 -15.63 -14.98
C GLN A 373 -34.73 -16.32 -14.13
N THR A 374 -34.42 -16.56 -12.86
CA THR A 374 -35.43 -16.70 -11.79
C THR A 374 -35.11 -15.65 -10.75
N THR A 375 -35.89 -14.59 -10.76
CA THR A 375 -35.88 -13.50 -9.77
C THR A 375 -36.72 -13.92 -8.58
N THR A 376 -36.08 -14.31 -7.48
CA THR A 376 -36.75 -14.48 -6.19
C THR A 376 -36.72 -13.15 -5.45
N LYS A 377 -37.89 -12.51 -5.45
CA LYS A 377 -38.25 -11.29 -4.73
C LYS A 377 -38.40 -11.63 -3.24
N ALA A 378 -37.46 -11.20 -2.39
CA ALA A 378 -37.57 -11.32 -0.93
C ALA A 378 -37.87 -9.97 -0.28
N ALA A 379 -38.82 -10.03 0.66
CA ALA A 379 -39.51 -8.95 1.34
C ALA A 379 -38.59 -8.01 2.12
N GLY A 380 -39.05 -6.75 2.20
CA GLY A 380 -38.39 -5.68 2.94
C GLY A 380 -38.58 -5.74 4.45
N SER A 381 -37.74 -4.95 5.12
CA SER A 381 -37.91 -4.58 6.51
C SER A 381 -37.60 -3.08 6.63
N PRO A 382 -38.53 -2.25 7.14
CA PRO A 382 -38.33 -0.80 7.23
C PRO A 382 -37.45 -0.44 8.42
N ARG A 383 -36.34 0.24 8.18
CA ARG A 383 -35.56 0.92 9.24
C ARG A 383 -36.13 2.33 9.48
N PRO A 384 -36.28 2.76 10.74
CA PRO A 384 -36.78 4.09 11.06
C PRO A 384 -35.76 5.16 10.70
N ASN A 385 -36.23 6.14 9.93
CA ASN A 385 -35.52 7.32 9.48
C ASN A 385 -35.54 8.37 10.60
N THR A 386 -34.49 8.46 11.42
CA THR A 386 -34.29 9.62 12.31
C THR A 386 -33.72 10.79 11.52
N GLU A 387 -34.60 11.55 10.86
CA GLU A 387 -34.30 12.88 10.33
C GLU A 387 -33.87 13.82 11.47
N ARG A 388 -32.58 14.13 11.56
CA ARG A 388 -32.14 15.36 12.25
C ARG A 388 -32.32 16.53 11.30
N ARG A 389 -33.43 17.25 11.43
CA ARG A 389 -33.58 18.60 10.86
C ARG A 389 -32.89 19.60 11.77
N SER A 390 -31.73 20.10 11.37
CA SER A 390 -31.14 21.32 11.92
C SER A 390 -31.55 22.49 11.03
N THR A 391 -32.56 23.26 11.42
CA THR A 391 -32.85 24.56 10.81
C THR A 391 -31.98 25.62 11.49
N CYS A 392 -31.01 26.18 10.76
CA CYS A 392 -30.35 27.42 11.15
C CYS A 392 -31.01 28.57 10.38
N SER A 393 -31.75 29.42 11.08
CA SER A 393 -32.09 30.75 10.59
C SER A 393 -30.90 31.69 10.82
N THR A 394 -30.67 32.56 9.85
CA THR A 394 -29.62 33.58 9.87
C THR A 394 -30.28 34.91 10.19
N THR A 395 -29.95 35.48 11.35
CA THR A 395 -30.16 36.89 11.65
C THR A 395 -28.81 37.49 12.02
N GLU A 396 -28.52 38.63 11.40
CA GLU A 396 -27.23 39.31 11.42
C GLU A 396 -26.78 39.70 12.83
N GLY A 397 -25.51 39.43 13.13
CA GLY A 397 -24.71 40.32 13.98
C GLY A 397 -24.67 40.07 15.49
N THR A 398 -24.35 38.86 15.98
CA THR A 398 -23.59 38.68 17.25
C THR A 398 -23.03 37.25 17.38
N LEU A 399 -21.88 37.12 18.06
CA LEU A 399 -21.11 35.89 18.28
C LEU A 399 -21.96 34.68 18.74
N ARG A 400 -21.86 33.54 18.04
CA ARG A 400 -22.49 32.27 18.42
C ARG A 400 -21.58 31.45 19.32
N THR A 401 -22.03 31.17 20.54
CA THR A 401 -21.61 30.00 21.34
C THR A 401 -22.60 28.86 21.10
N CYS A 402 -22.13 27.73 20.59
CA CYS A 402 -22.93 26.51 20.45
C CYS A 402 -22.70 25.62 21.67
N SER A 403 -23.67 25.55 22.58
CA SER A 403 -23.71 24.48 23.60
C SER A 403 -24.56 23.32 23.07
N SER A 404 -24.00 22.11 23.11
CA SER A 404 -24.73 20.88 22.82
C SER A 404 -25.05 20.17 24.12
N THR A 405 -26.32 20.21 24.53
CA THR A 405 -26.81 19.44 25.68
C THR A 405 -27.15 18.03 25.22
N TRP A 406 -26.50 17.04 25.81
CA TRP A 406 -26.81 15.62 25.58
C TRP A 406 -27.97 15.22 26.49
N ALA A 407 -29.07 14.77 25.90
CA ALA A 407 -30.18 14.18 26.66
C ALA A 407 -29.85 12.71 26.94
N THR A 408 -29.69 12.36 28.21
CA THR A 408 -29.60 10.98 28.68
C THR A 408 -30.98 10.33 28.58
N PRO A 409 -31.13 9.14 27.97
CA PRO A 409 -32.40 8.43 27.98
C PRO A 409 -32.69 7.90 29.39
N ALA A 410 -33.94 8.08 29.83
CA ALA A 410 -34.47 7.49 31.06
C ALA A 410 -34.54 5.97 30.94
N ALA A 411 -34.29 5.29 32.07
CA ALA A 411 -34.32 3.84 32.23
C ALA A 411 -35.72 3.24 32.06
#